data_AF-A0A938M8A4-F1
#
_entry.id   AF-A0A938M8A4-F1
#
_cell.length_a   1.000
_cell.length_b   1.000
_cell.length_c   1.000
_cell.angle_alpha   90.00
_cell.angle_beta   90.00
_cell.angle_gamma   90.00
#
_symmetry.space_group_name_H-M   'P 1'
#
loop_
_entity.id
_entity.type
_entity.pdbx_description
1 polymer ?
#
loop_
_entity_poly.entity_id
_entity_poly.type
_entity_poly.pdbx_seq_one_letter_code
_entity_poly.pdbx_strand_id
1 'polypeptide(L)'
;MKPDCVLAIQLAALLVIHCVWAADAPVFEAKDGQEVSQWKPWGDPGDEFVTLTQSVSAPKDGRSCLRVEMRVVPGTSWWPAVGFDFPVETSWANVGAVELWVRPEGAMPDGLLNMSVHAGAGILASTTLTGLKAGQWNAVSLSGAFTGVRQTGAAWRLKLAAQPSVVAQPTPIALSVDGLRLTRAAERPTQIEKLKDLRLNTLLVERGQPRAAIVAPGDGRYADAVAAVQAAVRQCAGIELPVQHDQAKTKDVLAATNVIAFGNTATNRFVETLYCEWYTMTDLWYPGKGGYEVRSLHNPYGTGRNVIFFGGSDDAGVLAAAREFAALLKPGDPLQVGWLMKIKLGDALKPPKPGEKIFSWHDS
;
A
#
# COMPACT_ATOMS: atom_id res chain seq x y z
N MET A 1 10.96 38.28 10.36
CA MET A 1 11.88 38.12 11.52
C MET A 1 11.06 37.87 12.76
N LYS A 2 11.00 36.61 13.20
CA LYS A 2 10.61 36.25 14.57
C LYS A 2 11.67 35.27 15.09
N PRO A 3 12.11 35.43 16.35
CA PRO A 3 13.08 34.56 17.00
C PRO A 3 12.39 33.32 17.60
N ASP A 4 13.26 32.38 17.98
CA ASP A 4 13.01 31.03 18.45
C ASP A 4 12.27 30.88 19.78
N CYS A 5 11.64 29.70 19.89
CA CYS A 5 11.50 28.76 21.01
C CYS A 5 11.75 29.21 22.47
N VAL A 6 10.88 28.80 23.39
CA VAL A 6 10.97 27.55 24.21
C VAL A 6 9.92 27.64 25.33
N LEU A 7 8.96 26.72 25.36
CA LEU A 7 8.50 26.13 26.63
C LEU A 7 8.04 24.69 26.39
N ALA A 8 8.59 23.81 27.21
CA ALA A 8 8.50 22.36 27.16
C ALA A 8 7.10 21.82 27.48
N ILE A 9 6.73 20.72 26.84
CA ILE A 9 5.89 19.69 27.43
C ILE A 9 6.51 18.33 27.10
N GLN A 10 7.08 17.69 28.12
CA GLN A 10 7.25 16.24 28.14
C GLN A 10 5.87 15.60 28.16
N LEU A 11 5.60 14.70 27.22
CA LEU A 11 4.62 13.63 27.41
C LEU A 11 5.05 12.43 26.56
N ALA A 12 5.55 11.42 27.24
CA ALA A 12 5.60 10.07 26.73
C ALA A 12 4.17 9.59 26.48
N ALA A 13 3.83 9.29 25.24
CA ALA A 13 2.68 8.46 24.90
C ALA A 13 2.94 7.79 23.54
N LEU A 14 2.95 6.46 23.60
CA LEU A 14 2.75 5.52 22.51
C LEU A 14 1.94 6.12 21.35
N LEU A 15 2.56 6.25 20.17
CA LEU A 15 1.84 6.41 18.92
C LEU A 15 2.20 5.23 18.02
N VAL A 16 1.37 4.19 18.09
CA VAL A 16 1.33 3.11 17.10
C VAL A 16 0.81 3.73 15.81
N ILE A 17 1.72 4.18 14.95
CA ILE A 17 1.36 4.53 13.57
C ILE A 17 1.34 3.22 12.78
N HIS A 18 0.15 2.83 12.33
CA HIS A 18 0.00 1.87 11.24
C HIS A 18 0.78 2.41 10.04
N CYS A 19 1.91 1.78 9.72
CA CYS A 19 2.71 2.17 8.58
C CYS A 19 1.93 1.83 7.30
N VAL A 20 1.42 2.89 6.67
CA VAL A 20 0.91 2.84 5.29
C VAL A 20 2.03 2.31 4.41
N TRP A 21 1.73 1.24 3.70
CA TRP A 21 2.64 0.53 2.84
C TRP A 21 3.13 1.41 1.68
N ALA A 22 4.41 1.75 1.71
CA ALA A 22 5.19 2.04 0.52
C ALA A 22 6.46 1.19 0.60
N ALA A 23 6.45 0.02 -0.04
CA ALA A 23 7.60 -0.90 -0.07
C ALA A 23 8.82 -0.35 -0.86
N ASP A 24 8.70 0.86 -1.40
CA ASP A 24 9.72 1.51 -2.23
C ASP A 24 10.43 2.67 -1.51
N ALA A 25 10.02 3.01 -0.29
CA ALA A 25 10.68 4.03 0.51
C ALA A 25 12.01 3.47 1.11
N PRO A 26 13.08 4.28 1.15
CA PRO A 26 14.31 3.86 1.80
C PRO A 26 14.06 3.59 3.29
N VAL A 27 14.51 2.42 3.74
CA VAL A 27 14.47 1.97 5.14
C VAL A 27 15.52 2.71 5.98
N PHE A 28 16.53 3.27 5.30
CA PHE A 28 17.53 4.14 5.86
C PHE A 28 17.53 5.47 5.10
N GLU A 29 17.10 6.55 5.76
CA GLU A 29 17.47 7.91 5.36
C GLU A 29 18.58 8.37 6.31
N ALA A 30 19.72 8.80 5.75
CA ALA A 30 20.69 9.55 6.52
C ALA A 30 19.97 10.81 7.02
N LYS A 31 19.66 10.87 8.33
CA LYS A 31 18.95 12.02 8.90
C LYS A 31 19.82 13.26 8.71
N ASP A 32 19.28 14.27 8.04
CA ASP A 32 19.92 15.59 7.97
C ASP A 32 20.30 16.03 9.39
N GLY A 33 21.59 16.32 9.59
CA GLY A 33 22.14 16.82 10.86
C GLY A 33 22.82 15.79 11.78
N GLN A 34 22.87 14.49 11.45
CA GLN A 34 23.82 13.59 12.13
C GLN A 34 25.20 13.66 11.46
N GLU A 35 26.19 14.23 12.14
CA GLU A 35 27.56 14.20 11.65
C GLU A 35 28.07 12.74 11.60
N VAL A 36 28.67 12.40 10.47
CA VAL A 36 29.35 11.10 10.24
C VAL A 36 30.44 10.83 11.29
N SER A 37 30.99 11.89 11.90
CA SER A 37 31.94 11.83 13.02
C SER A 37 31.41 11.09 14.27
N GLN A 38 30.09 10.97 14.41
CA GLN A 38 29.44 10.31 15.55
C GLN A 38 29.25 8.79 15.35
N TRP A 39 29.58 8.28 14.17
CA TRP A 39 29.39 6.88 13.82
C TRP A 39 30.59 6.08 14.33
N LYS A 40 30.33 5.01 15.09
CA LYS A 40 31.41 4.19 15.66
C LYS A 40 31.83 3.13 14.65
N PRO A 41 33.14 3.02 14.31
CA PRO A 41 33.65 1.87 13.57
C PRO A 41 33.36 0.60 14.36
N TRP A 42 32.95 -0.46 13.66
CA TRP A 42 32.55 -1.72 14.27
C TRP A 42 32.95 -2.88 13.37
N GLY A 43 33.97 -3.61 13.79
CA GLY A 43 34.48 -4.77 13.05
C GLY A 43 35.98 -4.96 13.23
N ASP A 44 36.57 -5.65 12.27
CA ASP A 44 37.98 -6.06 12.26
C ASP A 44 38.90 -4.84 11.99
N PRO A 45 40.23 -4.97 12.16
CA PRO A 45 41.18 -3.88 11.93
C PRO A 45 41.06 -3.22 10.54
N GLY A 46 40.48 -3.90 9.55
CA GLY A 46 40.21 -3.35 8.23
C GLY A 46 39.32 -2.11 8.19
N ASP A 47 38.52 -1.87 9.24
CA ASP A 47 37.62 -0.71 9.30
C ASP A 47 38.38 0.62 9.53
N GLU A 48 39.66 0.57 9.93
CA GLU A 48 40.53 1.76 10.04
C GLU A 48 40.88 2.39 8.68
N PHE A 49 40.65 1.65 7.59
CA PHE A 49 40.88 2.10 6.22
C PHE A 49 39.63 2.70 5.56
N VAL A 50 38.56 2.94 6.32
CA VAL A 50 37.29 3.46 5.82
C VAL A 50 37.09 4.91 6.25
N THR A 51 36.87 5.79 5.28
CA THR A 51 36.42 7.16 5.48
C THR A 51 34.99 7.28 4.99
N LEU A 52 34.12 7.83 5.83
CA LEU A 52 32.72 8.09 5.51
C LEU A 52 32.51 9.59 5.43
N THR A 53 31.75 10.05 4.44
CA THR A 53 31.37 11.46 4.33
C THR A 53 29.94 11.56 3.81
N GLN A 54 29.12 12.39 4.43
CA GLN A 54 27.81 12.72 3.90
C GLN A 54 28.01 13.67 2.72
N SER A 55 27.47 13.33 1.56
CA SER A 55 27.59 14.15 0.37
C SER A 55 26.24 14.42 -0.24
N VAL A 56 25.96 15.68 -0.57
CA VAL A 56 24.86 16.06 -1.45
C VAL A 56 25.41 15.94 -2.88
N SER A 57 25.31 14.75 -3.46
CA SER A 57 25.63 14.55 -4.88
C SER A 57 24.37 14.10 -5.59
N ALA A 58 24.09 14.66 -6.77
CA ALA A 58 22.84 14.46 -7.51
C ALA A 58 22.49 12.96 -7.62
N PRO A 59 21.48 12.46 -6.89
CA PRO A 59 21.01 11.11 -7.06
C PRO A 59 19.97 11.09 -8.18
N LYS A 60 19.39 9.92 -8.42
CA LYS A 60 18.24 9.72 -9.30
C LYS A 60 17.09 10.73 -9.03
N ASP A 61 16.92 11.16 -7.76
CA ASP A 61 15.74 11.91 -7.28
C ASP A 61 16.05 13.15 -6.36
N GLY A 62 17.26 13.73 -6.37
CA GLY A 62 17.59 14.96 -5.61
C GLY A 62 17.89 14.86 -4.09
N ARG A 63 18.09 13.68 -3.50
CA ARG A 63 18.35 13.42 -2.05
C ARG A 63 19.85 13.35 -1.63
N SER A 64 20.13 13.33 -0.32
CA SER A 64 21.46 13.12 0.28
C SER A 64 21.93 11.66 0.16
N CYS A 65 23.21 11.41 -0.16
CA CYS A 65 23.80 10.07 -0.20
C CYS A 65 25.01 9.93 0.72
N LEU A 66 25.38 8.68 1.06
CA LEU A 66 26.59 8.38 1.82
C LEU A 66 27.75 8.13 0.85
N ARG A 67 28.79 8.96 0.89
CA ARG A 67 30.05 8.68 0.20
C ARG A 67 30.94 7.83 1.11
N VAL A 68 31.41 6.71 0.57
CA VAL A 68 32.27 5.75 1.23
C VAL A 68 33.58 5.70 0.48
N GLU A 69 34.67 5.96 1.19
CA GLU A 69 36.04 5.79 0.68
C GLU A 69 36.73 4.72 1.48
N MET A 70 37.37 3.78 0.81
CA MET A 70 38.03 2.65 1.46
C MET A 70 39.37 2.38 0.80
N ARG A 71 40.34 1.87 1.56
CA ARG A 71 41.58 1.34 1.00
C ARG A 71 41.63 -0.17 1.17
N VAL A 72 41.62 -0.90 0.05
CA VAL A 72 41.69 -2.37 0.04
C VAL A 72 43.15 -2.80 -0.04
N VAL A 73 43.64 -3.56 0.93
CA VAL A 73 45.03 -4.03 1.00
C VAL A 73 45.08 -5.54 0.69
N PRO A 74 45.78 -5.97 -0.38
CA PRO A 74 45.83 -7.37 -0.78
C PRO A 74 46.54 -8.25 0.25
N GLY A 75 46.26 -9.55 0.23
CA GLY A 75 46.93 -10.55 1.09
C GLY A 75 46.57 -10.45 2.57
N THR A 76 45.63 -9.58 2.95
CA THR A 76 45.08 -9.48 4.30
C THR A 76 43.79 -10.29 4.43
N SER A 77 43.43 -10.67 5.65
CA SER A 77 42.12 -11.22 5.98
C SER A 77 41.09 -10.13 6.31
N TRP A 78 41.45 -8.86 6.16
CA TRP A 78 40.64 -7.72 6.60
C TRP A 78 39.77 -7.20 5.48
N TRP A 79 38.45 -7.28 5.66
CA TRP A 79 37.49 -6.87 4.64
C TRP A 79 36.90 -5.52 5.04
N PRO A 80 37.44 -4.39 4.53
CA PRO A 80 36.90 -3.08 4.87
C PRO A 80 35.42 -3.04 4.44
N ALA A 81 34.55 -2.63 5.36
CA ALA A 81 33.11 -2.75 5.15
C ALA A 81 32.30 -1.59 5.73
N VAL A 82 31.12 -1.39 5.16
CA VAL A 82 30.08 -0.49 5.70
C VAL A 82 28.85 -1.31 6.04
N GLY A 83 28.34 -1.10 7.25
CA GLY A 83 27.14 -1.77 7.78
C GLY A 83 25.95 -0.82 7.85
N PHE A 84 24.75 -1.33 7.55
CA PHE A 84 23.47 -0.63 7.69
C PHE A 84 22.54 -1.44 8.59
N ASP A 85 22.13 -0.85 9.70
CA ASP A 85 21.17 -1.48 10.59
C ASP A 85 19.75 -1.41 10.04
N PHE A 86 19.04 -2.53 10.08
CA PHE A 86 17.61 -2.54 9.81
C PHE A 86 16.82 -2.16 11.08
N PRO A 87 15.71 -1.42 10.96
CA PRO A 87 14.82 -1.15 12.09
C PRO A 87 14.35 -2.45 12.74
N VAL A 88 14.34 -2.47 14.08
CA VAL A 88 13.93 -3.65 14.88
C VAL A 88 12.49 -4.08 14.56
N GLU A 89 11.64 -3.16 14.11
CA GLU A 89 10.22 -3.38 13.79
C GLU A 89 9.98 -3.91 12.36
N THR A 90 11.03 -4.16 11.59
CA THR A 90 10.91 -4.64 10.20
C THR A 90 10.28 -6.04 10.16
N SER A 91 9.13 -6.18 9.49
CA SER A 91 8.50 -7.48 9.27
C SER A 91 9.19 -8.26 8.16
N TRP A 92 10.11 -9.15 8.52
CA TRP A 92 10.90 -9.96 7.58
C TRP A 92 10.11 -11.05 6.85
N ALA A 93 8.93 -11.43 7.38
CA ALA A 93 8.10 -12.49 6.81
C ALA A 93 7.71 -12.25 5.34
N ASN A 94 7.68 -10.98 4.91
CA ASN A 94 7.27 -10.56 3.57
C ASN A 94 8.38 -9.90 2.76
N VAL A 95 9.64 -9.93 3.22
CA VAL A 95 10.75 -9.34 2.47
C VAL A 95 11.19 -10.32 1.38
N GLY A 96 11.11 -9.89 0.14
CA GLY A 96 11.51 -10.65 -1.04
C GLY A 96 12.94 -10.38 -1.45
N ALA A 97 13.34 -9.12 -1.34
CA ALA A 97 14.70 -8.69 -1.59
C ALA A 97 15.11 -7.51 -0.69
N VAL A 98 16.41 -7.43 -0.44
CA VAL A 98 17.08 -6.22 0.06
C VAL A 98 17.82 -5.60 -1.12
N GLU A 99 17.50 -4.36 -1.45
CA GLU A 99 18.13 -3.61 -2.53
C GLU A 99 18.95 -2.43 -1.98
N LEU A 100 20.10 -2.18 -2.59
CA LEU A 100 20.96 -1.02 -2.37
C LEU A 100 21.35 -0.42 -3.71
N TRP A 101 21.38 0.91 -3.80
CA TRP A 101 21.92 1.59 -4.96
C TRP A 101 23.36 2.02 -4.69
N VAL A 102 24.27 1.63 -5.59
CA VAL A 102 25.69 1.99 -5.50
C VAL A 102 26.16 2.66 -6.77
N ARG A 103 26.96 3.71 -6.61
CA ARG A 103 27.60 4.44 -7.70
C ARG A 103 29.11 4.49 -7.46
N PRO A 104 29.88 3.62 -8.13
CA PRO A 104 31.34 3.70 -8.09
C PRO A 104 31.80 5.02 -8.72
N GLU A 105 32.71 5.74 -8.08
CA GLU A 105 33.27 6.97 -8.66
C GLU A 105 34.28 6.68 -9.78
N GLY A 106 34.92 5.52 -9.73
CA GLY A 106 35.88 5.04 -10.72
C GLY A 106 35.64 3.58 -11.10
N ALA A 107 36.45 3.07 -12.04
CA ALA A 107 36.43 1.66 -12.40
C ALA A 107 36.83 0.79 -11.20
N MET A 108 36.09 -0.29 -10.98
CA MET A 108 36.38 -1.26 -9.92
C MET A 108 36.52 -2.65 -10.53
N PRO A 109 37.43 -3.50 -10.01
CA PRO A 109 37.47 -4.91 -10.37
C PRO A 109 36.13 -5.61 -10.12
N ASP A 110 35.74 -6.47 -11.05
CA ASP A 110 34.57 -7.32 -10.88
C ASP A 110 34.74 -8.27 -9.70
N GLY A 111 33.70 -8.41 -8.90
CA GLY A 111 33.71 -9.23 -7.69
C GLY A 111 34.38 -8.60 -6.48
N LEU A 112 34.90 -7.37 -6.59
CA LEU A 112 35.56 -6.69 -5.47
C LEU A 112 34.59 -6.44 -4.31
N LEU A 113 33.33 -6.17 -4.57
CA LEU A 113 32.34 -5.90 -3.51
C LEU A 113 31.50 -7.15 -3.22
N ASN A 114 31.24 -7.39 -1.95
CA ASN A 114 30.29 -8.37 -1.47
C ASN A 114 29.20 -7.66 -0.67
N MET A 115 27.95 -7.99 -0.96
CA MET A 115 26.81 -7.57 -0.15
C MET A 115 26.30 -8.78 0.64
N SER A 116 26.11 -8.63 1.95
CA SER A 116 25.62 -9.70 2.83
C SER A 116 24.65 -9.18 3.89
N VAL A 117 23.66 -9.99 4.24
CA VAL A 117 22.72 -9.71 5.34
C VAL A 117 23.06 -10.61 6.51
N HIS A 118 23.14 -10.04 7.70
CA HIS A 118 23.53 -10.69 8.95
C HIS A 118 22.39 -10.64 9.95
N ALA A 119 22.28 -11.70 10.76
CA ALA A 119 21.51 -11.72 12.00
C ALA A 119 22.46 -12.09 13.16
N GLY A 120 22.81 -11.09 13.98
CA GLY A 120 23.92 -11.24 14.93
C GLY A 120 25.24 -11.52 14.19
N ALA A 121 25.94 -12.60 14.56
CA ALA A 121 27.19 -13.01 13.91
C ALA A 121 27.00 -13.94 12.68
N GLY A 122 25.75 -14.34 12.38
CA GLY A 122 25.46 -15.26 11.29
C GLY A 122 25.09 -14.56 9.99
N ILE A 123 25.62 -15.06 8.87
CA ILE A 123 25.23 -14.61 7.52
C ILE A 123 23.94 -15.33 7.10
N LEU A 124 22.91 -14.55 6.78
CA LEU A 124 21.64 -15.06 6.23
C LEU A 124 21.69 -15.19 4.71
N ALA A 125 22.29 -14.22 4.04
CA ALA A 125 22.37 -14.14 2.59
C ALA A 125 23.63 -13.37 2.19
N SER A 126 24.25 -13.74 1.07
CA SER A 126 25.35 -12.95 0.51
C SER A 126 25.43 -13.08 -1.00
N THR A 127 25.97 -12.08 -1.66
CA THR A 127 26.20 -12.05 -3.11
C THR A 127 27.42 -11.20 -3.41
N THR A 128 28.18 -11.64 -4.42
CA THR A 128 29.35 -10.92 -4.93
C THR A 128 28.92 -10.07 -6.11
N LEU A 129 29.29 -8.79 -6.09
CA LEU A 129 28.82 -7.79 -7.05
C LEU A 129 29.71 -7.81 -8.29
N THR A 130 29.10 -7.89 -9.46
CA THR A 130 29.78 -7.92 -10.76
C THR A 130 29.12 -6.94 -11.72
N GLY A 131 29.87 -6.48 -12.73
CA GLY A 131 29.35 -5.63 -13.80
C GLY A 131 28.94 -4.22 -13.34
N LEU A 132 29.49 -3.71 -12.24
CA LEU A 132 29.19 -2.37 -11.75
C LEU A 132 29.74 -1.32 -12.71
N LYS A 133 28.85 -0.43 -13.19
CA LYS A 133 29.22 0.64 -14.11
C LYS A 133 29.73 1.86 -13.34
N ALA A 134 31.00 2.21 -13.57
CA ALA A 134 31.62 3.40 -13.01
C ALA A 134 30.86 4.68 -13.42
N GLY A 135 30.72 5.62 -12.48
CA GLY A 135 30.02 6.88 -12.65
C GLY A 135 28.49 6.77 -12.74
N GLN A 136 27.92 5.56 -12.75
CA GLN A 136 26.48 5.31 -12.86
C GLN A 136 25.92 4.67 -11.60
N TRP A 137 24.63 4.86 -11.37
CA TRP A 137 23.88 4.19 -10.32
C TRP A 137 23.56 2.74 -10.74
N ASN A 138 23.96 1.79 -9.90
CA ASN A 138 23.73 0.36 -10.09
C ASN A 138 22.80 -0.13 -8.97
N ALA A 139 21.68 -0.75 -9.34
CA ALA A 139 20.82 -1.45 -8.39
C ALA A 139 21.44 -2.80 -8.04
N VAL A 140 21.59 -3.07 -6.74
CA VAL A 140 22.18 -4.30 -6.23
C VAL A 140 21.17 -4.94 -5.30
N SER A 141 20.76 -6.17 -5.59
CA SER A 141 19.74 -6.87 -4.82
C SER A 141 20.21 -8.22 -4.28
N LEU A 142 19.85 -8.51 -3.04
CA LEU A 142 19.85 -9.86 -2.46
C LEU A 142 18.40 -10.34 -2.39
N SER A 143 18.06 -11.46 -3.03
CA SER A 143 16.69 -12.00 -3.04
C SER A 143 16.61 -13.43 -2.48
N GLY A 144 15.45 -13.81 -1.95
CA GLY A 144 15.08 -15.22 -1.75
C GLY A 144 15.58 -15.91 -0.48
N ALA A 145 16.28 -15.20 0.41
CA ALA A 145 16.87 -15.77 1.63
C ALA A 145 16.17 -15.34 2.94
N PHE A 146 15.11 -14.53 2.87
CA PHE A 146 14.49 -13.90 4.04
C PHE A 146 13.12 -14.50 4.42
N THR A 147 12.48 -15.23 3.50
CA THR A 147 11.16 -15.84 3.74
C THR A 147 11.24 -16.94 4.79
N GLY A 148 10.48 -16.80 5.88
CA GLY A 148 10.40 -17.81 6.95
C GLY A 148 11.48 -17.72 8.03
N VAL A 149 12.42 -16.77 7.92
CA VAL A 149 13.40 -16.52 8.98
C VAL A 149 12.71 -15.75 10.12
N ARG A 150 12.52 -16.40 11.27
CA ARG A 150 12.02 -15.72 12.48
C ARG A 150 13.10 -14.78 13.00
N GLN A 151 12.72 -13.54 13.32
CA GLN A 151 13.61 -12.62 14.03
C GLN A 151 13.93 -13.23 15.40
N THR A 152 15.13 -13.76 15.54
CA THR A 152 15.77 -13.90 16.86
C THR A 152 16.02 -12.47 17.34
N GLY A 153 15.92 -12.17 18.64
CA GLY A 153 16.01 -10.80 19.17
C GLY A 153 17.30 -10.01 18.88
N ALA A 154 18.18 -10.50 17.99
CA ALA A 154 19.33 -9.80 17.44
C ALA A 154 18.91 -8.81 16.34
N ALA A 155 19.57 -7.65 16.29
CA ALA A 155 19.46 -6.71 15.19
C ALA A 155 19.98 -7.34 13.89
N TRP A 156 19.25 -7.14 12.81
CA TRP A 156 19.70 -7.53 11.48
C TRP A 156 20.48 -6.39 10.84
N ARG A 157 21.44 -6.72 10.00
CA ARG A 157 22.33 -5.74 9.37
C ARG A 157 22.65 -6.11 7.92
N LEU A 158 22.70 -5.12 7.04
CA LEU A 158 23.31 -5.25 5.71
C LEU A 158 24.78 -4.85 5.80
N LYS A 159 25.69 -5.64 5.23
CA LYS A 159 27.13 -5.36 5.15
C LYS A 159 27.55 -5.31 3.68
N LEU A 160 28.16 -4.20 3.27
CA LEU A 160 28.85 -4.06 1.99
C LEU A 160 30.36 -4.07 2.26
N ALA A 161 31.07 -5.09 1.80
CA ALA A 161 32.47 -5.32 2.12
C ALA A 161 33.32 -5.47 0.85
N ALA A 162 34.55 -4.97 0.87
CA ALA A 162 35.49 -5.15 -0.24
C ALA A 162 36.43 -6.34 0.01
N GLN A 163 36.60 -7.21 -0.99
CA GLN A 163 37.38 -8.45 -0.90
C GLN A 163 38.87 -8.19 -1.22
N PRO A 164 39.79 -8.40 -0.27
CA PRO A 164 41.23 -8.21 -0.51
C PRO A 164 41.82 -9.13 -1.58
N SER A 165 41.27 -10.33 -1.75
CA SER A 165 41.76 -11.35 -2.69
C SER A 165 41.57 -10.98 -4.16
N VAL A 166 40.75 -9.97 -4.46
CA VAL A 166 40.43 -9.54 -5.83
C VAL A 166 41.46 -8.53 -6.36
N VAL A 167 42.20 -7.86 -5.47
CA VAL A 167 43.21 -6.86 -5.85
C VAL A 167 44.62 -7.42 -5.68
N ALA A 168 45.54 -7.01 -6.55
CA ALA A 168 46.96 -7.40 -6.48
C ALA A 168 47.84 -6.37 -5.75
N GLN A 169 47.35 -5.15 -5.58
CA GLN A 169 48.04 -4.02 -4.95
C GLN A 169 47.06 -3.19 -4.11
N PRO A 170 47.53 -2.40 -3.13
CA PRO A 170 46.67 -1.51 -2.35
C PRO A 170 45.84 -0.61 -3.26
N THR A 171 44.52 -0.75 -3.21
CA THR A 171 43.60 -0.11 -4.16
C THR A 171 42.63 0.79 -3.40
N PRO A 172 42.65 2.12 -3.62
CA PRO A 172 41.60 3.01 -3.11
C PRO A 172 40.31 2.77 -3.88
N ILE A 173 39.19 2.77 -3.17
CA ILE A 173 37.85 2.71 -3.74
C ILE A 173 37.02 3.85 -3.18
N ALA A 174 36.22 4.47 -4.05
CA ALA A 174 35.24 5.47 -3.67
C ALA A 174 33.90 5.12 -4.31
N LEU A 175 32.85 5.08 -3.51
CA LEU A 175 31.49 4.84 -3.98
C LEU A 175 30.48 5.69 -3.22
N SER A 176 29.47 6.16 -3.93
CA SER A 176 28.27 6.70 -3.32
C SER A 176 27.26 5.58 -3.11
N VAL A 177 26.62 5.57 -1.96
CA VAL A 177 25.59 4.60 -1.56
C VAL A 177 24.30 5.35 -1.26
N ASP A 178 23.21 4.89 -1.87
CA ASP A 178 21.88 5.47 -1.70
C ASP A 178 20.86 4.37 -1.37
N GLY A 179 19.94 4.75 -0.47
CA GLY A 179 18.67 4.08 -0.21
C GLY A 179 18.73 2.56 -0.05
N LEU A 180 18.84 2.10 1.20
CA LEU A 180 18.51 0.73 1.55
C LEU A 180 17.00 0.52 1.35
N ARG A 181 16.59 -0.39 0.48
CA ARG A 181 15.17 -0.68 0.19
C ARG A 181 14.84 -2.13 0.49
N LEU A 182 13.63 -2.37 0.97
CA LEU A 182 13.09 -3.70 1.19
C LEU A 182 11.98 -3.96 0.19
N THR A 183 12.28 -4.71 -0.87
CA THR A 183 11.26 -5.12 -1.81
C THR A 183 10.44 -6.23 -1.17
N ARG A 184 9.12 -6.09 -1.21
CA ARG A 184 8.23 -7.17 -0.79
C ARG A 184 8.46 -8.38 -1.68
N ALA A 185 8.41 -9.59 -1.11
CA ALA A 185 8.28 -10.79 -1.90
C ALA A 185 7.04 -10.58 -2.76
N ALA A 186 7.23 -10.54 -4.08
CA ALA A 186 6.10 -10.66 -4.97
C ALA A 186 5.44 -11.97 -4.58
N GLU A 187 4.29 -11.89 -3.90
CA GLU A 187 3.34 -12.97 -3.92
C GLU A 187 3.13 -13.20 -5.42
N ARG A 188 3.75 -14.23 -5.99
CA ARG A 188 3.36 -14.68 -7.31
C ARG A 188 1.85 -14.85 -7.15
N PRO A 189 1.02 -14.10 -7.90
CA PRO A 189 -0.41 -14.32 -7.83
C PRO A 189 -0.55 -15.81 -8.11
N THR A 190 -1.01 -16.55 -7.11
CA THR A 190 -1.24 -17.97 -7.26
C THR A 190 -2.10 -18.10 -8.49
N GLN A 191 -1.73 -19.02 -9.38
CA GLN A 191 -2.50 -19.24 -10.59
C GLN A 191 -3.97 -19.38 -10.16
N ILE A 192 -4.85 -18.56 -10.73
CA ILE A 192 -6.27 -18.60 -10.39
C ILE A 192 -6.81 -19.90 -10.98
N GLU A 193 -6.79 -20.96 -10.19
CA GLU A 193 -7.29 -22.29 -10.60
C GLU A 193 -8.82 -22.34 -10.61
N LYS A 194 -9.47 -21.41 -9.89
CA LYS A 194 -10.93 -21.35 -9.76
C LYS A 194 -11.39 -19.90 -9.71
N LEU A 195 -12.35 -19.57 -10.56
CA LEU A 195 -13.04 -18.28 -10.50
C LEU A 195 -13.88 -18.17 -9.22
N LYS A 196 -13.89 -16.98 -8.62
CA LYS A 196 -14.77 -16.65 -7.50
C LYS A 196 -16.23 -16.80 -7.95
N ASP A 197 -17.07 -17.39 -7.11
CA ASP A 197 -18.53 -17.36 -7.33
C ASP A 197 -18.99 -15.89 -7.32
N LEU A 198 -19.53 -15.44 -8.45
CA LEU A 198 -20.00 -14.07 -8.67
C LEU A 198 -21.24 -13.75 -7.84
N ARG A 199 -21.94 -14.73 -7.26
CA ARG A 199 -23.14 -14.48 -6.45
C ARG A 199 -24.13 -13.55 -7.17
N LEU A 200 -24.61 -13.94 -8.35
CA LEU A 200 -25.44 -13.07 -9.21
C LEU A 200 -26.78 -12.64 -8.59
N ASN A 201 -27.26 -13.37 -7.57
CA ASN A 201 -28.44 -13.03 -6.80
C ASN A 201 -28.06 -12.52 -5.41
N THR A 202 -28.66 -11.41 -4.99
CA THR A 202 -28.50 -10.84 -3.66
C THR A 202 -29.75 -11.11 -2.84
N LEU A 203 -29.61 -11.92 -1.78
CA LEU A 203 -30.68 -12.21 -0.82
C LEU A 203 -30.92 -11.00 0.08
N LEU A 204 -32.16 -10.54 0.15
CA LEU A 204 -32.59 -9.46 1.04
C LEU A 204 -33.34 -10.00 2.25
N VAL A 205 -34.24 -10.96 2.02
CA VAL A 205 -35.01 -11.67 3.06
C VAL A 205 -35.12 -13.13 2.66
N GLU A 206 -35.02 -14.04 3.63
CA GLU A 206 -35.25 -15.48 3.42
C GLU A 206 -35.85 -16.06 4.70
N ARG A 207 -36.91 -16.85 4.59
CA ARG A 207 -37.58 -17.52 5.73
C ARG A 207 -37.95 -16.54 6.85
N GLY A 208 -38.45 -15.36 6.48
CA GLY A 208 -38.85 -14.30 7.43
C GLY A 208 -37.70 -13.66 8.20
N GLN A 209 -36.44 -13.82 7.77
CA GLN A 209 -35.27 -13.21 8.41
C GLN A 209 -34.54 -12.27 7.44
N PRO A 210 -34.04 -11.11 7.93
CA PRO A 210 -33.24 -10.22 7.10
C PRO A 210 -31.93 -10.90 6.71
N ARG A 211 -31.64 -10.89 5.40
CA ARG A 211 -30.38 -11.37 4.80
C ARG A 211 -29.52 -10.24 4.25
N ALA A 212 -29.98 -9.01 4.42
CA ALA A 212 -29.26 -7.79 4.11
C ALA A 212 -29.42 -6.76 5.25
N ALA A 213 -28.51 -5.80 5.32
CA ALA A 213 -28.63 -4.60 6.14
C ALA A 213 -28.49 -3.35 5.27
N ILE A 214 -29.12 -2.26 5.69
CA ILE A 214 -28.94 -0.93 5.11
C ILE A 214 -27.74 -0.27 5.80
N VAL A 215 -26.82 0.32 5.03
CA VAL A 215 -25.72 1.13 5.56
C VAL A 215 -25.89 2.57 5.11
N ALA A 216 -26.05 3.48 6.07
CA ALA A 216 -26.27 4.90 5.84
C ALA A 216 -25.50 5.77 6.85
N PRO A 217 -25.25 7.05 6.53
CA PRO A 217 -24.65 8.00 7.45
C PRO A 217 -25.52 8.25 8.68
N GLY A 218 -24.89 8.41 9.85
CA GLY A 218 -25.61 8.58 11.12
C GLY A 218 -26.29 9.95 11.31
N ASP A 219 -26.05 10.91 10.43
CA ASP A 219 -26.64 12.26 10.47
C ASP A 219 -28.07 12.33 9.91
N GLY A 220 -28.60 11.21 9.40
CA GLY A 220 -29.94 11.12 8.85
C GLY A 220 -30.08 11.68 7.43
N ARG A 221 -28.99 12.07 6.76
CA ARG A 221 -29.00 12.66 5.40
C ARG A 221 -29.83 11.88 4.38
N TYR A 222 -29.86 10.55 4.49
CA TYR A 222 -30.59 9.67 3.58
C TYR A 222 -31.83 9.01 4.19
N ALA A 223 -32.42 9.59 5.24
CA ALA A 223 -33.57 9.01 5.94
C ALA A 223 -34.75 8.66 4.99
N ASP A 224 -35.09 9.54 4.04
CA ASP A 224 -36.17 9.29 3.07
C ASP A 224 -35.85 8.12 2.13
N ALA A 225 -34.60 7.98 1.72
CA ALA A 225 -34.15 6.88 0.86
C ALA A 225 -34.17 5.54 1.62
N VAL A 226 -33.74 5.54 2.89
CA VAL A 226 -33.84 4.40 3.80
C VAL A 226 -35.29 3.98 3.98
N ALA A 227 -36.18 4.93 4.28
CA ALA A 227 -37.60 4.68 4.49
C ALA A 227 -38.27 4.10 3.24
N ALA A 228 -37.95 4.61 2.05
CA ALA A 228 -38.48 4.09 0.78
C ALA A 228 -38.11 2.62 0.57
N VAL A 229 -36.87 2.24 0.85
CA VAL A 229 -36.39 0.85 0.70
C VAL A 229 -36.99 -0.06 1.76
N GLN A 230 -37.00 0.36 3.03
CA GLN A 230 -37.61 -0.43 4.10
C GLN A 230 -39.11 -0.65 3.85
N ALA A 231 -39.83 0.37 3.38
CA ALA A 231 -41.25 0.24 3.03
C ALA A 231 -41.47 -0.79 1.90
N ALA A 232 -40.65 -0.73 0.85
CA ALA A 232 -40.75 -1.66 -0.27
C ALA A 232 -40.42 -3.11 0.13
N VAL A 233 -39.38 -3.31 0.94
CA VAL A 233 -39.04 -4.65 1.46
C VAL A 233 -40.15 -5.18 2.39
N ARG A 234 -40.71 -4.33 3.25
CA ARG A 234 -41.84 -4.70 4.12
C ARG A 234 -43.08 -5.06 3.31
N GLN A 235 -43.36 -4.34 2.22
CA GLN A 235 -44.47 -4.66 1.33
C GLN A 235 -44.27 -6.01 0.61
N CYS A 236 -43.04 -6.31 0.17
CA CYS A 236 -42.75 -7.53 -0.59
C CYS A 236 -42.57 -8.79 0.26
N ALA A 237 -42.09 -8.66 1.51
CA ALA A 237 -41.69 -9.80 2.33
C ALA A 237 -42.11 -9.69 3.81
N GLY A 238 -42.78 -8.62 4.22
CA GLY A 238 -43.21 -8.41 5.62
C GLY A 238 -42.08 -8.09 6.61
N ILE A 239 -40.84 -7.93 6.14
CA ILE A 239 -39.65 -7.72 6.97
C ILE A 239 -39.12 -6.31 6.80
N GLU A 240 -38.64 -5.73 7.89
CA GLU A 240 -37.88 -4.49 7.88
C GLU A 240 -36.38 -4.81 7.95
N LEU A 241 -35.58 -4.23 7.06
CA LEU A 241 -34.13 -4.42 7.10
C LEU A 241 -33.50 -3.57 8.20
N PRO A 242 -32.52 -4.10 8.96
CA PRO A 242 -31.79 -3.33 9.95
C PRO A 242 -30.91 -2.25 9.29
N VAL A 243 -30.77 -1.11 9.95
CA VAL A 243 -29.90 0.00 9.54
C VAL A 243 -28.63 -0.02 10.38
N GLN A 244 -27.47 0.12 9.73
CA GLN A 244 -26.15 0.21 10.33
C GLN A 244 -25.50 1.55 9.98
N HIS A 245 -24.68 2.05 10.91
CA HIS A 245 -23.89 3.26 10.70
C HIS A 245 -22.72 2.99 9.75
N ASP A 246 -22.49 3.90 8.82
CA ASP A 246 -21.41 3.82 7.83
C ASP A 246 -19.97 3.82 8.38
N GLN A 247 -19.76 4.10 9.67
CA GLN A 247 -18.45 4.06 10.32
C GLN A 247 -18.02 2.64 10.71
N ALA A 248 -18.93 1.66 10.63
CA ALA A 248 -18.57 0.26 10.81
C ALA A 248 -17.54 -0.16 9.74
N LYS A 249 -16.58 -1.00 10.12
CA LYS A 249 -15.55 -1.48 9.19
C LYS A 249 -16.21 -2.26 8.05
N THR A 250 -16.03 -1.79 6.81
CA THR A 250 -16.62 -2.34 5.58
C THR A 250 -16.47 -3.85 5.48
N LYS A 251 -15.27 -4.37 5.81
CA LYS A 251 -14.97 -5.81 5.80
C LYS A 251 -15.80 -6.62 6.81
N ASP A 252 -16.01 -6.08 8.01
CA ASP A 252 -16.74 -6.77 9.07
C ASP A 252 -18.24 -6.85 8.72
N VAL A 253 -18.79 -5.76 8.21
CA VAL A 253 -20.18 -5.71 7.72
C VAL A 253 -20.40 -6.73 6.59
N LEU A 254 -19.51 -6.74 5.59
CA LEU A 254 -19.59 -7.66 4.45
C LEU A 254 -19.19 -9.10 4.76
N ALA A 255 -18.55 -9.36 5.90
CA ALA A 255 -18.40 -10.73 6.40
C ALA A 255 -19.72 -11.25 6.98
N ALA A 256 -20.52 -10.38 7.59
CA ALA A 256 -21.78 -10.76 8.24
C ALA A 256 -22.93 -10.93 7.24
N THR A 257 -23.19 -9.93 6.39
CA THR A 257 -24.47 -9.84 5.65
C THR A 257 -24.34 -9.16 4.29
N ASN A 258 -25.36 -9.28 3.44
CA ASN A 258 -25.46 -8.45 2.24
C ASN A 258 -25.75 -7.00 2.64
N VAL A 259 -25.36 -6.04 1.82
CA VAL A 259 -25.52 -4.62 2.14
C VAL A 259 -26.34 -3.91 1.08
N ILE A 260 -27.20 -3.00 1.52
CA ILE A 260 -27.76 -1.92 0.70
C ILE A 260 -27.08 -0.63 1.15
N ALA A 261 -26.30 0.00 0.26
CA ALA A 261 -25.53 1.20 0.59
C ALA A 261 -26.00 2.40 -0.25
N PHE A 262 -26.05 3.58 0.37
CA PHE A 262 -26.52 4.83 -0.22
C PHE A 262 -25.40 5.88 -0.28
N GLY A 263 -25.37 6.70 -1.33
CA GLY A 263 -24.57 7.92 -1.35
C GLY A 263 -23.41 7.89 -2.35
N ASN A 264 -22.28 8.45 -1.94
CA ASN A 264 -21.06 8.56 -2.75
C ASN A 264 -19.83 8.63 -1.85
N THR A 265 -18.64 8.71 -2.46
CA THR A 265 -17.35 8.75 -1.73
C THR A 265 -17.27 9.85 -0.66
N ALA A 266 -17.96 10.98 -0.85
CA ALA A 266 -17.90 12.11 0.08
C ALA A 266 -18.94 12.04 1.21
N THR A 267 -19.90 11.12 1.14
CA THR A 267 -21.10 11.17 1.99
C THR A 267 -21.38 9.89 2.75
N ASN A 268 -20.70 8.78 2.45
CA ASN A 268 -20.87 7.53 3.19
C ASN A 268 -19.52 6.80 3.28
N ARG A 269 -18.99 6.61 4.50
CA ARG A 269 -17.65 6.02 4.73
C ARG A 269 -17.52 4.57 4.23
N PHE A 270 -18.61 3.81 4.26
CA PHE A 270 -18.65 2.47 3.67
C PHE A 270 -18.49 2.55 2.14
N VAL A 271 -19.14 3.52 1.50
CA VAL A 271 -19.05 3.77 0.04
C VAL A 271 -17.68 4.32 -0.34
N GLU A 272 -17.09 5.22 0.45
CA GLU A 272 -15.72 5.73 0.28
C GLU A 272 -14.71 4.58 0.22
N THR A 273 -14.82 3.62 1.14
CA THR A 273 -13.93 2.44 1.14
C THR A 273 -14.04 1.68 -0.17
N LEU A 274 -15.27 1.39 -0.61
CA LEU A 274 -15.52 0.69 -1.87
C LEU A 274 -15.07 1.50 -3.10
N TYR A 275 -15.11 2.83 -3.02
CA TYR A 275 -14.61 3.72 -4.07
C TYR A 275 -13.08 3.63 -4.18
N CYS A 276 -12.36 3.77 -3.06
CA CYS A 276 -10.90 3.68 -3.01
C CYS A 276 -10.37 2.30 -3.45
N GLU A 277 -11.19 1.26 -3.30
CA GLU A 277 -10.90 -0.11 -3.75
C GLU A 277 -11.44 -0.44 -5.14
N TRP A 278 -11.92 0.56 -5.88
CA TRP A 278 -12.35 0.45 -7.27
C TRP A 278 -13.60 -0.42 -7.53
N TYR A 279 -14.43 -0.66 -6.51
CA TYR A 279 -15.70 -1.36 -6.68
C TYR A 279 -16.82 -0.47 -7.22
N THR A 280 -16.77 0.84 -6.96
CA THR A 280 -17.69 1.84 -7.51
C THR A 280 -16.98 3.16 -7.73
N MET A 281 -17.40 3.96 -8.70
CA MET A 281 -16.76 5.24 -9.06
C MET A 281 -17.72 6.43 -8.92
N THR A 282 -18.64 6.36 -7.96
CA THR A 282 -19.62 7.43 -7.71
C THR A 282 -19.11 8.44 -6.69
N ASP A 283 -19.06 9.70 -7.12
CA ASP A 283 -18.54 10.84 -6.38
C ASP A 283 -19.41 12.08 -6.63
N LEU A 284 -18.89 13.26 -6.29
CA LEU A 284 -19.61 14.52 -6.47
C LEU A 284 -19.70 14.96 -7.94
N TRP A 285 -18.96 14.31 -8.86
CA TRP A 285 -18.98 14.59 -10.29
C TRP A 285 -19.87 13.62 -11.05
N TYR A 286 -19.66 12.31 -10.90
CA TYR A 286 -20.46 11.26 -11.54
C TYR A 286 -21.41 10.61 -10.51
N PRO A 287 -22.70 10.33 -10.85
CA PRO A 287 -23.38 10.47 -12.15
C PRO A 287 -23.94 11.88 -12.44
N GLY A 288 -23.52 12.89 -11.69
CA GLY A 288 -23.91 14.29 -11.86
C GLY A 288 -25.19 14.64 -11.13
N LYS A 289 -25.46 15.95 -11.04
CA LYS A 289 -26.63 16.49 -10.34
C LYS A 289 -27.93 15.88 -10.86
N GLY A 290 -28.75 15.32 -9.98
CA GLY A 290 -29.99 14.61 -10.30
C GLY A 290 -29.84 13.27 -11.05
N GLY A 291 -28.60 12.89 -11.37
CA GLY A 291 -28.26 11.57 -11.88
C GLY A 291 -28.18 10.54 -10.76
N TYR A 292 -28.32 9.27 -11.09
CA TYR A 292 -28.25 8.17 -10.12
C TYR A 292 -27.76 6.86 -10.73
N GLU A 293 -27.30 5.97 -9.87
CA GLU A 293 -27.06 4.57 -10.21
C GLU A 293 -27.71 3.60 -9.22
N VAL A 294 -28.20 2.47 -9.74
CA VAL A 294 -28.66 1.31 -8.99
C VAL A 294 -27.91 0.12 -9.53
N ARG A 295 -26.94 -0.40 -8.76
CA ARG A 295 -26.07 -1.47 -9.24
C ARG A 295 -25.72 -2.51 -8.18
N SER A 296 -25.40 -3.71 -8.62
CA SER A 296 -24.90 -4.77 -7.76
C SER A 296 -23.36 -4.83 -7.79
N LEU A 297 -22.74 -4.83 -6.61
CA LEU A 297 -21.32 -5.11 -6.41
C LEU A 297 -21.19 -6.52 -5.85
N HIS A 298 -20.69 -7.41 -6.70
CA HIS A 298 -20.77 -8.84 -6.51
C HIS A 298 -19.59 -9.40 -5.71
N ASN A 299 -19.89 -9.87 -4.50
CA ASN A 299 -18.96 -10.56 -3.62
C ASN A 299 -17.60 -9.84 -3.47
N PRO A 300 -17.53 -8.51 -3.22
CA PRO A 300 -16.31 -7.71 -3.33
C PRO A 300 -15.15 -8.37 -2.56
N TYR A 301 -15.37 -8.77 -1.31
CA TYR A 301 -14.34 -9.36 -0.45
C TYR A 301 -14.28 -10.89 -0.42
N GLY A 302 -14.98 -11.58 -1.32
CA GLY A 302 -14.96 -13.05 -1.34
C GLY A 302 -15.69 -13.73 -0.17
N THR A 303 -16.44 -12.98 0.64
CA THR A 303 -17.21 -13.46 1.80
C THR A 303 -18.55 -14.13 1.41
N GLY A 304 -18.90 -14.11 0.13
CA GLY A 304 -20.19 -14.56 -0.39
C GLY A 304 -21.32 -13.55 -0.19
N ARG A 305 -21.02 -12.29 0.19
CA ARG A 305 -21.99 -11.21 0.37
C ARG A 305 -21.86 -10.13 -0.68
N ASN A 306 -22.98 -9.62 -1.16
CA ASN A 306 -23.04 -8.55 -2.17
C ASN A 306 -23.38 -7.21 -1.55
N VAL A 307 -23.13 -6.15 -2.31
CA VAL A 307 -23.68 -4.82 -2.08
C VAL A 307 -24.68 -4.50 -3.20
N ILE A 308 -25.85 -4.00 -2.84
CA ILE A 308 -26.69 -3.23 -3.75
C ILE A 308 -26.41 -1.75 -3.48
N PHE A 309 -25.82 -1.07 -4.45
CA PHE A 309 -25.37 0.29 -4.31
C PHE A 309 -26.34 1.27 -5.00
N PHE A 310 -26.75 2.28 -4.25
CA PHE A 310 -27.56 3.40 -4.70
C PHE A 310 -26.71 4.67 -4.70
N GLY A 311 -26.12 4.94 -5.86
CA GLY A 311 -25.19 6.05 -6.05
C GLY A 311 -25.89 7.30 -6.57
N GLY A 312 -25.40 8.47 -6.13
CA GLY A 312 -25.78 9.76 -6.71
C GLY A 312 -24.78 10.84 -6.30
N SER A 313 -24.59 11.85 -7.16
CA SER A 313 -23.72 12.99 -6.82
C SER A 313 -24.39 13.99 -5.87
N ASP A 314 -25.71 13.89 -5.72
CA ASP A 314 -26.51 14.65 -4.77
C ASP A 314 -27.60 13.78 -4.11
N ASP A 315 -28.23 14.32 -3.08
CA ASP A 315 -29.22 13.61 -2.26
C ASP A 315 -30.49 13.26 -3.06
N ALA A 316 -30.84 14.10 -4.03
CA ALA A 316 -31.99 13.87 -4.91
C ALA A 316 -31.77 12.65 -5.82
N GLY A 317 -30.56 12.49 -6.37
CA GLY A 317 -30.14 11.33 -7.13
C GLY A 317 -30.15 10.05 -6.28
N VAL A 318 -29.63 10.11 -5.06
CA VAL A 318 -29.65 8.96 -4.12
C VAL A 318 -31.08 8.52 -3.80
N LEU A 319 -31.98 9.47 -3.53
CA LEU A 319 -33.40 9.18 -3.32
C LEU A 319 -34.08 8.61 -4.57
N ALA A 320 -33.72 9.10 -5.77
CA ALA A 320 -34.22 8.57 -7.03
C ALA A 320 -33.77 7.11 -7.26
N ALA A 321 -32.51 6.77 -6.96
CA ALA A 321 -32.01 5.39 -6.99
C ALA A 321 -32.79 4.47 -6.03
N ALA A 322 -33.06 4.93 -4.81
CA ALA A 322 -33.83 4.16 -3.83
C ALA A 322 -35.26 3.85 -4.33
N ARG A 323 -35.93 4.84 -4.94
CA ARG A 323 -37.27 4.69 -5.54
C ARG A 323 -37.25 3.78 -6.76
N GLU A 324 -36.24 3.91 -7.63
CA GLU A 324 -36.04 3.04 -8.78
C GLU A 324 -35.90 1.58 -8.32
N PHE A 325 -35.09 1.32 -7.29
CA PHE A 325 -34.93 -0.01 -6.72
C PHE A 325 -36.23 -0.54 -6.10
N ALA A 326 -36.93 0.28 -5.32
CA ALA A 326 -38.22 -0.10 -4.72
C ALA A 326 -39.22 -0.57 -5.78
N ALA A 327 -39.27 0.08 -6.95
CA ALA A 327 -40.13 -0.30 -8.06
C ALA A 327 -39.72 -1.62 -8.75
N LEU A 328 -38.48 -2.09 -8.56
CA LEU A 328 -37.98 -3.35 -9.12
C LEU A 328 -38.23 -4.56 -8.23
N LEU A 329 -38.51 -4.34 -6.94
CA LEU A 329 -38.77 -5.44 -6.01
C LEU A 329 -40.06 -6.16 -6.38
N LYS A 330 -39.99 -7.49 -6.36
CA LYS A 330 -41.12 -8.38 -6.58
C LYS A 330 -41.30 -9.24 -5.33
N PRO A 331 -42.52 -9.41 -4.82
CA PRO A 331 -42.77 -10.31 -3.68
C PRO A 331 -42.23 -11.73 -3.94
N GLY A 332 -41.68 -12.35 -2.90
CA GLY A 332 -41.14 -13.71 -2.95
C GLY A 332 -40.48 -14.13 -1.63
N ASP A 333 -40.34 -15.45 -1.43
CA ASP A 333 -39.52 -16.05 -0.38
C ASP A 333 -38.62 -17.14 -0.99
N PRO A 334 -37.31 -16.90 -1.18
CA PRO A 334 -36.59 -15.71 -0.72
C PRO A 334 -36.92 -14.44 -1.52
N LEU A 335 -36.92 -13.29 -0.85
CA LEU A 335 -36.87 -11.99 -1.52
C LEU A 335 -35.43 -11.71 -1.93
N GLN A 336 -35.20 -11.67 -3.23
CA GLN A 336 -33.87 -11.48 -3.80
C GLN A 336 -33.92 -10.63 -5.06
N VAL A 337 -32.79 -10.02 -5.38
CA VAL A 337 -32.60 -9.28 -6.63
C VAL A 337 -31.44 -9.89 -7.41
N GLY A 338 -31.60 -9.97 -8.73
CA GLY A 338 -30.54 -10.40 -9.63
C GLY A 338 -29.49 -9.31 -9.85
N TRP A 339 -28.78 -9.42 -10.97
CA TRP A 339 -27.82 -8.40 -11.41
C TRP A 339 -28.53 -7.06 -11.68
N LEU A 340 -27.96 -5.98 -11.18
CA LEU A 340 -28.45 -4.62 -11.36
C LEU A 340 -27.36 -3.74 -11.98
N MET A 341 -27.73 -2.99 -13.00
CA MET A 341 -26.92 -1.93 -13.60
C MET A 341 -27.86 -0.93 -14.28
N LYS A 342 -28.44 -0.03 -13.49
CA LYS A 342 -29.20 1.11 -14.00
C LYS A 342 -28.45 2.37 -13.70
N ILE A 343 -28.27 3.21 -14.71
CA ILE A 343 -27.59 4.50 -14.60
C ILE A 343 -28.44 5.52 -15.34
N LYS A 344 -28.73 6.63 -14.67
CA LYS A 344 -29.26 7.84 -15.28
C LYS A 344 -28.27 8.96 -15.01
N LEU A 345 -27.74 9.58 -16.05
CA LEU A 345 -26.84 10.72 -15.89
C LEU A 345 -27.64 11.99 -15.60
N GLY A 346 -27.05 12.89 -14.83
CA GLY A 346 -27.53 14.26 -14.72
C GLY A 346 -27.40 15.00 -16.04
N ASP A 347 -28.29 15.95 -16.32
CA ASP A 347 -28.42 16.60 -17.64
C ASP A 347 -27.13 17.29 -18.13
N ALA A 348 -26.26 17.70 -17.20
CA ALA A 348 -24.99 18.34 -17.49
C ALA A 348 -23.89 17.36 -17.94
N LEU A 349 -24.02 16.06 -17.62
CA LEU A 349 -23.05 15.04 -18.01
C LEU A 349 -23.43 14.45 -19.37
N LYS A 350 -22.54 14.66 -20.34
CA LYS A 350 -22.66 14.11 -21.69
C LYS A 350 -21.59 13.04 -21.87
N PRO A 351 -21.97 11.77 -22.09
CA PRO A 351 -21.01 10.75 -22.47
C PRO A 351 -20.26 11.17 -23.74
N PRO A 352 -18.98 10.80 -23.86
CA PRO A 352 -18.25 10.98 -25.10
C PRO A 352 -18.96 10.23 -26.23
N LYS A 353 -18.92 10.80 -27.44
CA LYS A 353 -19.49 10.13 -28.61
C LYS A 353 -18.60 8.94 -29.02
N PRO A 354 -19.18 7.88 -29.63
CA PRO A 354 -18.38 6.81 -30.19
C PRO A 354 -17.27 7.35 -31.11
N GLY A 355 -16.02 6.99 -30.82
CA GLY A 355 -14.84 7.45 -31.57
C GLY A 355 -14.15 8.69 -31.01
N GLU A 356 -14.71 9.37 -30.01
CA GLU A 356 -13.99 10.43 -29.29
C GLU A 356 -12.89 9.83 -28.41
N LYS A 357 -11.71 10.46 -28.43
CA LYS A 357 -10.59 10.06 -27.57
C LYS A 357 -10.92 10.41 -26.12
N ILE A 358 -11.02 9.39 -25.28
CA ILE A 358 -11.17 9.56 -23.84
C ILE A 358 -9.78 9.66 -23.24
N PHE A 359 -9.51 10.76 -22.55
CA PHE A 359 -8.28 10.93 -21.77
C PHE A 359 -8.46 10.21 -20.44
N SER A 360 -7.48 9.36 -20.10
CA SER A 360 -7.37 8.74 -18.80
C SER A 360 -6.62 9.65 -17.84
N TRP A 361 -6.59 9.28 -16.55
CA TRP A 361 -5.78 9.97 -15.55
C TRP A 361 -4.28 10.00 -15.90
N HIS A 362 -3.79 9.07 -16.72
CA HIS A 362 -2.39 9.09 -17.21
C HIS A 362 -2.13 10.18 -18.25
N ASP A 363 -3.18 10.76 -18.82
CA ASP A 363 -3.08 11.83 -19.82
C ASP A 363 -3.25 13.23 -19.20
N SER A 364 -3.42 13.32 -17.88
CA SER A 364 -3.70 14.57 -17.13
C SER A 364 -2.46 15.20 -16.51
#